data_AF-A0A6G7J7Q4-F1
#
_entry.id   AF-A0A6G7J7Q4-F1
#
_cell.length_a   1.000
_cell.length_b   1.000
_cell.length_c   1.000
_cell.angle_alpha   90.00
_cell.angle_beta   90.00
_cell.angle_gamma   90.00
#
_symmetry.space_group_name_H-M   'P 1'
#
loop_
_entity.id
_entity.type
_entity.pdbx_description
1 polymer ?
#
loop_
_entity_poly.entity_id
_entity_poly.type
_entity_poly.pdbx_seq_one_letter_code
_entity_poly.pdbx_strand_id
1 'polypeptide(L)'
;MYIIKQLRRKNNLSQSQLGKEIGVSLRTIQLYERKDANIPIKNLTKIAEYFGLTIAELYMHEVNDMGEAYTKRQPFTKHGSVFYPLEYGKYLVMAPLVLVEWHQKYIRDIAKDIFSNPFQGGFIIDFLTDEAHRIFEVSGDSMDDGTSEAIPNKAYVLGLEIKKESLTRNNETYWKQPYILVCSDRIICKQLTGFDRVHKSLLCHNLNTSPEFQDFELPLDEVLQVFKVVKKQL
;
A
#
# COMPACT_ATOMS: atom_id res chain seq x y z
N MET A 1 -21.54 12.89 -15.23
CA MET A 1 -20.98 11.95 -14.25
C MET A 1 -22.06 11.13 -13.55
N TYR A 2 -22.18 9.87 -13.94
CA TYR A 2 -23.04 8.87 -13.33
C TYR A 2 -22.73 8.62 -11.84
N ILE A 3 -21.46 8.69 -11.43
CA ILE A 3 -21.03 8.44 -10.05
C ILE A 3 -21.67 9.41 -9.03
N ILE A 4 -21.89 10.67 -9.41
CA ILE A 4 -22.54 11.68 -8.55
C ILE A 4 -23.94 11.22 -8.16
N LYS A 5 -24.68 10.65 -9.12
CA LYS A 5 -26.01 10.12 -8.91
C LYS A 5 -26.00 8.91 -7.96
N GLN A 6 -24.99 8.05 -8.07
CA GLN A 6 -24.83 6.87 -7.21
C GLN A 6 -24.52 7.27 -5.77
N LEU A 7 -23.50 8.13 -5.57
CA LEU A 7 -23.11 8.63 -4.25
C LEU A 7 -24.28 9.33 -3.55
N ARG A 8 -25.03 10.16 -4.30
CA ARG A 8 -26.22 10.83 -3.78
C ARG A 8 -27.30 9.85 -3.32
N ARG A 9 -27.59 8.82 -4.12
CA ARG A 9 -28.60 7.81 -3.77
C ARG A 9 -28.18 6.94 -2.60
N LYS A 10 -26.91 6.54 -2.52
CA LYS A 10 -26.35 5.78 -1.39
C LYS A 10 -26.45 6.53 -0.07
N ASN A 11 -26.34 7.86 -0.12
CA ASN A 11 -26.52 8.75 1.03
C ASN A 11 -27.98 9.20 1.26
N ASN A 12 -28.96 8.60 0.56
CA ASN A 12 -30.39 8.94 0.65
C ASN A 12 -30.73 10.42 0.39
N LEU A 13 -29.96 11.08 -0.49
CA LEU A 13 -30.14 12.49 -0.82
C LEU A 13 -30.99 12.68 -2.08
N SER A 14 -31.89 13.65 -2.06
CA SER A 14 -32.51 14.19 -3.27
C SER A 14 -31.54 15.11 -4.02
N GLN A 15 -31.78 15.32 -5.32
CA GLN A 15 -30.96 16.24 -6.13
C GLN A 15 -31.01 17.67 -5.58
N SER A 16 -32.14 18.08 -4.99
CA SER A 16 -32.29 19.39 -4.37
C SER A 16 -31.45 19.51 -3.09
N GLN A 17 -31.38 18.45 -2.28
CA GLN A 17 -30.55 18.43 -1.07
C GLN A 17 -29.07 18.52 -1.43
N LEU A 18 -28.59 17.68 -2.35
CA LEU A 18 -27.19 17.76 -2.80
C LEU A 18 -26.85 19.14 -3.38
N GLY A 19 -27.75 19.71 -4.17
CA GLY A 19 -27.59 21.07 -4.70
C GLY A 19 -27.42 22.10 -3.59
N LYS A 20 -28.23 22.02 -2.52
CA LYS A 20 -28.12 22.90 -1.36
C LYS A 20 -26.78 22.76 -0.65
N GLU A 21 -26.31 21.54 -0.42
CA GLU A 21 -25.05 21.27 0.28
C GLU A 21 -23.83 21.82 -0.47
N ILE A 22 -23.76 21.62 -1.79
CA ILE A 22 -22.62 22.11 -2.59
C ILE A 22 -22.81 23.55 -3.12
N GLY A 23 -23.96 24.15 -2.85
CA GLY A 23 -24.29 25.53 -3.24
C GLY A 23 -24.54 25.71 -4.74
N VAL A 24 -25.32 24.82 -5.37
CA VAL A 24 -25.77 24.91 -6.77
C VAL A 24 -27.25 24.61 -6.92
N SER A 25 -27.85 24.96 -8.06
CA SER A 25 -29.27 24.70 -8.30
C SER A 25 -29.58 23.21 -8.54
N LEU A 26 -30.83 22.80 -8.31
CA LEU A 26 -31.34 21.48 -8.70
C LEU A 26 -31.02 21.15 -10.17
N ARG A 27 -31.22 22.12 -11.07
CA ARG A 27 -30.96 21.98 -12.51
C ARG A 27 -29.48 21.72 -12.79
N THR A 28 -28.60 22.31 -11.99
CA THR A 28 -27.15 22.11 -12.08
C THR A 28 -26.78 20.68 -11.69
N ILE A 29 -27.35 20.13 -10.61
CA ILE A 29 -27.15 18.72 -10.23
C ILE A 29 -27.66 17.77 -11.33
N GLN A 30 -28.85 18.04 -11.87
CA GLN A 30 -29.41 17.25 -12.97
C GLN A 30 -28.53 17.27 -14.21
N LEU A 31 -27.89 18.41 -14.49
CA LEU A 31 -26.91 18.51 -15.58
C LEU A 31 -25.68 17.64 -15.25
N TYR A 32 -25.10 17.78 -14.06
CA TYR A 32 -23.91 17.03 -13.65
C TYR A 32 -24.09 15.52 -13.65
N GLU A 33 -25.28 15.04 -13.31
CA GLU A 33 -25.61 13.60 -13.34
C GLU A 33 -25.79 13.01 -14.75
N ARG A 34 -25.78 13.85 -15.81
CA ARG A 34 -25.78 13.38 -17.21
C ARG A 34 -24.36 12.99 -17.64
N LYS A 35 -24.23 12.01 -18.52
CA LYS A 35 -22.92 11.42 -18.89
C LYS A 35 -21.96 12.43 -19.53
N ASP A 36 -22.46 13.40 -20.29
CA ASP A 36 -21.63 14.33 -21.08
C ASP A 36 -21.54 15.76 -20.51
N ALA A 37 -21.81 15.94 -19.21
CA ALA A 37 -21.75 17.25 -18.61
C ALA A 37 -20.31 17.63 -18.24
N ASN A 38 -19.83 18.75 -18.80
CA ASN A 38 -18.60 19.38 -18.34
C ASN A 38 -18.86 20.06 -16.98
N ILE A 39 -18.22 19.55 -15.92
CA ILE A 39 -18.39 20.07 -14.56
C ILE A 39 -17.19 20.97 -14.23
N PRO A 40 -17.40 22.24 -13.86
CA PRO A 40 -16.31 23.13 -13.45
C PRO A 40 -15.54 22.55 -12.27
N ILE A 41 -14.20 22.65 -12.29
CA ILE A 41 -13.31 22.06 -11.27
C ILE A 41 -13.67 22.49 -9.84
N LYS A 42 -14.11 23.75 -9.67
CA LYS A 42 -14.61 24.29 -8.40
C LYS A 42 -15.77 23.47 -7.83
N ASN A 43 -16.70 23.04 -8.68
CA ASN A 43 -17.87 22.28 -8.26
C ASN A 43 -17.54 20.79 -8.12
N LEU A 44 -16.65 20.25 -8.94
CA LEU A 44 -16.07 18.91 -8.73
C LEU A 44 -15.39 18.81 -7.35
N THR A 45 -14.61 19.82 -6.97
CA THR A 45 -13.92 19.88 -5.67
C THR A 45 -14.92 19.80 -4.51
N LYS A 46 -15.97 20.63 -4.55
CA LYS A 46 -17.03 20.61 -3.53
C LYS A 46 -17.77 19.28 -3.45
N ILE A 47 -18.02 18.65 -4.59
CA ILE A 47 -18.67 17.33 -4.65
C ILE A 47 -17.75 16.29 -4.01
N ALA A 48 -16.46 16.33 -4.33
CA ALA A 48 -15.46 15.42 -3.80
C ALA A 48 -15.36 15.57 -2.27
N GLU A 49 -15.19 16.80 -1.78
CA GLU A 49 -15.16 17.14 -0.36
C GLU A 49 -16.42 16.68 0.38
N TYR A 50 -17.60 16.93 -0.19
CA TYR A 50 -18.88 16.51 0.41
C TYR A 50 -18.98 15.00 0.60
N PHE A 51 -18.45 14.21 -0.33
CA PHE A 51 -18.45 12.75 -0.25
C PHE A 51 -17.19 12.15 0.39
N GLY A 52 -16.26 12.98 0.87
CA GLY A 52 -15.00 12.53 1.46
C GLY A 52 -14.06 11.84 0.46
N LEU A 53 -14.12 12.26 -0.81
CA LEU A 53 -13.33 11.74 -1.92
C LEU A 53 -12.41 12.83 -2.48
N THR A 54 -11.39 12.41 -3.20
CA THR A 54 -10.59 13.23 -4.11
C THR A 54 -11.26 13.30 -5.49
N ILE A 55 -10.90 14.31 -6.29
CA ILE A 55 -11.37 14.41 -7.68
C ILE A 55 -10.92 13.18 -8.48
N ALA A 56 -9.71 12.67 -8.24
CA ALA A 56 -9.19 11.47 -8.90
C ALA A 56 -10.07 10.24 -8.62
N GLU A 57 -10.48 10.03 -7.37
CA GLU A 57 -11.39 8.93 -6.99
C GLU A 57 -12.76 9.05 -7.67
N LEU A 58 -13.32 10.26 -7.75
CA LEU A 58 -14.57 10.49 -8.49
C LEU A 58 -14.47 10.03 -9.95
N TYR A 59 -13.35 10.32 -10.63
CA TYR A 59 -13.13 9.88 -12.02
C TYR A 59 -12.85 8.38 -12.14
N MET A 60 -12.07 7.80 -11.22
CA MET A 60 -11.84 6.35 -11.20
C MET A 60 -13.15 5.57 -11.08
N HIS A 61 -14.06 6.03 -10.23
CA HIS A 61 -15.38 5.42 -10.09
C HIS A 61 -16.27 5.59 -11.33
N GLU A 62 -16.19 6.73 -12.03
CA GLU A 62 -16.94 6.96 -13.29
C GLU A 62 -16.48 6.00 -14.40
N VAL A 63 -15.16 5.78 -14.53
CA VAL A 63 -14.59 4.88 -15.54
C VAL A 63 -14.97 3.42 -15.28
N ASN A 64 -15.06 3.01 -14.01
CA ASN A 64 -15.42 1.65 -13.63
C ASN A 64 -16.89 1.28 -13.94
N ASP A 65 -17.80 2.27 -14.06
CA ASP A 65 -19.23 2.05 -14.36
C ASP A 65 -19.57 2.11 -15.87
N MET A 66 -18.62 2.50 -16.74
CA MET A 66 -18.79 2.53 -18.20
C MET A 66 -18.36 1.24 -18.91
N GLY A 67 -17.60 0.37 -18.22
CA GLY A 67 -17.31 -1.00 -18.63
C GLY A 67 -18.33 -1.97 -18.02
N GLU A 68 -18.68 -3.00 -18.77
CA GLU A 68 -19.69 -3.99 -18.41
C GLU A 68 -19.50 -4.59 -17.00
N ALA A 69 -20.62 -4.71 -16.29
CA ALA A 69 -20.92 -5.71 -15.27
C ALA A 69 -19.76 -6.28 -14.41
N TYR A 70 -19.51 -5.63 -13.28
CA TYR A 70 -19.17 -6.26 -12.01
C TYR A 70 -17.95 -7.21 -11.98
N THR A 71 -16.82 -6.70 -11.52
CA THR A 71 -16.25 -7.37 -10.35
C THR A 71 -17.32 -7.35 -9.27
N LYS A 72 -17.98 -8.50 -9.04
CA LYS A 72 -19.04 -8.67 -8.01
C LYS A 72 -18.61 -8.23 -6.61
N ARG A 73 -17.32 -7.95 -6.40
CA ARG A 73 -16.71 -7.56 -5.15
C ARG A 73 -16.37 -6.08 -5.21
N GLN A 74 -16.99 -5.31 -4.32
CA GLN A 74 -16.65 -3.90 -4.14
C GLN A 74 -15.23 -3.76 -3.57
N PRO A 75 -14.54 -2.65 -3.84
CA PRO A 75 -13.29 -2.33 -3.16
C PRO A 75 -13.48 -2.34 -1.64
N PHE A 76 -12.47 -2.82 -0.92
CA PHE A 76 -12.51 -2.88 0.54
C PHE A 76 -11.19 -2.41 1.13
N THR A 77 -11.25 -1.90 2.35
CA THR A 77 -10.07 -1.36 3.06
C THR A 77 -9.69 -2.28 4.20
N LYS A 78 -8.39 -2.50 4.37
CA LYS A 78 -7.83 -3.30 5.45
C LYS A 78 -6.43 -2.81 5.81
N HIS A 79 -6.18 -2.56 7.09
CA HIS A 79 -4.89 -2.07 7.63
C HIS A 79 -4.33 -0.84 6.88
N GLY A 80 -5.20 0.08 6.44
CA GLY A 80 -4.80 1.28 5.69
C GLY A 80 -4.51 1.05 4.20
N SER A 81 -4.69 -0.17 3.70
CA SER A 81 -4.60 -0.52 2.28
C SER A 81 -5.99 -0.69 1.67
N VAL A 82 -6.15 -0.28 0.41
CA VAL A 82 -7.39 -0.44 -0.36
C VAL A 82 -7.19 -1.52 -1.42
N PHE A 83 -8.10 -2.49 -1.44
CA PHE A 83 -8.07 -3.62 -2.35
C PHE A 83 -9.17 -3.44 -3.39
N TYR A 84 -8.78 -3.37 -4.65
CA TYR A 84 -9.68 -3.31 -5.81
C TYR A 84 -9.71 -4.70 -6.45
N PRO A 85 -10.81 -5.46 -6.31
CA PRO A 85 -10.95 -6.75 -6.97
C PRO A 85 -10.90 -6.57 -8.48
N LEU A 86 -10.13 -7.44 -9.14
CA LEU A 86 -10.02 -7.57 -10.58
C LEU A 86 -10.59 -8.94 -11.02
N GLU A 87 -10.55 -9.23 -12.32
CA GLU A 87 -10.92 -10.55 -12.83
C GLU A 87 -9.90 -11.64 -12.46
N TYR A 88 -10.32 -12.90 -12.58
CA TYR A 88 -9.48 -14.10 -12.36
C TYR A 88 -8.80 -14.16 -10.98
N GLY A 89 -9.46 -13.66 -9.93
CA GLY A 89 -8.96 -13.73 -8.56
C GLY A 89 -7.82 -12.76 -8.24
N LYS A 90 -7.54 -11.81 -9.13
CA LYS A 90 -6.52 -10.79 -8.92
C LYS A 90 -7.07 -9.58 -8.17
N TYR A 91 -6.19 -8.83 -7.54
CA TYR A 91 -6.49 -7.60 -6.82
C TYR A 91 -5.42 -6.56 -7.12
N LEU A 92 -5.83 -5.32 -7.37
CA LEU A 92 -4.94 -4.16 -7.23
C LEU A 92 -4.99 -3.71 -5.78
N VAL A 93 -3.84 -3.75 -5.10
CA VAL A 93 -3.70 -3.30 -3.71
C VAL A 93 -2.99 -1.97 -3.69
N MET A 94 -3.69 -0.94 -3.24
CA MET A 94 -3.14 0.37 -2.92
C MET A 94 -2.71 0.36 -1.46
N ALA A 95 -1.41 0.19 -1.20
CA ALA A 95 -0.84 0.10 0.15
C ALA A 95 0.02 1.33 0.48
N PRO A 96 0.19 1.68 1.77
CA PRO A 96 1.04 2.80 2.14
C PRO A 96 2.49 2.59 1.69
N LEU A 97 3.04 3.59 1.01
CA LEU A 97 4.37 3.58 0.40
C LEU A 97 5.37 4.37 1.23
N VAL A 98 6.44 3.71 1.69
CA VAL A 98 7.51 4.33 2.46
C VAL A 98 8.68 4.59 1.53
N LEU A 99 8.84 5.85 1.12
CA LEU A 99 9.96 6.32 0.30
C LEU A 99 11.25 6.42 1.12
N VAL A 100 12.40 6.29 0.45
CA VAL A 100 13.73 6.35 1.11
C VAL A 100 13.90 7.65 1.90
N GLU A 101 13.45 8.78 1.35
CA GLU A 101 13.52 10.10 1.99
C GLU A 101 12.67 10.18 3.27
N TRP A 102 11.72 9.26 3.43
CA TRP A 102 10.81 9.19 4.58
C TRP A 102 11.19 8.10 5.60
N HIS A 103 12.22 7.29 5.37
CA HIS A 103 12.62 6.20 6.28
C HIS A 103 12.83 6.69 7.71
N GLN A 104 13.60 7.77 7.90
CA GLN A 104 13.90 8.31 9.22
C GLN A 104 12.65 8.84 9.93
N LYS A 105 11.69 9.40 9.18
CA LYS A 105 10.41 9.83 9.76
C LYS A 105 9.55 8.63 10.13
N TYR A 106 9.46 7.63 9.25
CA TYR A 106 8.72 6.40 9.49
C TYR A 106 9.19 5.69 10.76
N ILE A 107 10.51 5.49 10.92
CA ILE A 107 11.11 4.86 12.12
C ILE A 107 10.70 5.62 13.40
N ARG A 108 10.82 6.96 13.39
CA ARG A 108 10.45 7.80 14.55
C ARG A 108 8.97 7.73 14.89
N ASP A 109 8.11 7.65 13.88
CA ASP A 109 6.66 7.58 14.06
C ASP A 109 6.27 6.20 14.64
N ILE A 110 6.80 5.11 14.08
CA ILE A 110 6.58 3.74 14.57
C ILE A 110 7.09 3.55 16.00
N ALA A 111 8.25 4.11 16.35
CA ALA A 111 8.78 4.06 17.72
C ALA A 111 7.87 4.77 18.75
N LYS A 112 6.95 5.63 18.31
CA LYS A 112 5.95 6.33 19.13
C LYS A 112 4.54 5.76 18.99
N ASP A 113 4.39 4.61 18.32
CA ASP A 113 3.08 4.02 17.97
C ASP A 113 2.18 4.98 17.17
N ILE A 114 2.81 5.83 16.36
CA ILE A 114 2.12 6.76 15.44
C ILE A 114 2.37 6.24 14.03
N PHE A 115 1.30 6.15 13.24
CA PHE A 115 1.44 5.86 11.81
C PHE A 115 0.84 7.01 10.98
N SER A 116 1.71 7.72 10.26
CA SER A 116 1.32 8.77 9.33
C SER A 116 2.14 8.65 8.05
N ASN A 117 1.50 8.20 6.97
CA ASN A 117 2.13 8.11 5.66
C ASN A 117 1.20 8.68 4.59
N PRO A 118 1.57 9.78 3.91
CA PRO A 118 0.73 10.39 2.89
C PRO A 118 0.80 9.67 1.54
N PHE A 119 1.77 8.76 1.34
CA PHE A 119 1.98 8.11 0.06
C PHE A 119 1.33 6.74 0.00
N GLN A 120 0.79 6.42 -1.17
CA GLN A 120 0.30 5.10 -1.52
C GLN A 120 0.93 4.65 -2.83
N GLY A 121 1.15 3.34 -2.96
CA GLY A 121 1.60 2.68 -4.19
C GLY A 121 0.71 1.49 -4.50
N GLY A 122 0.73 1.04 -5.77
CA GLY A 122 -0.13 -0.04 -6.26
C GLY A 122 0.65 -1.29 -6.62
N PHE A 123 0.18 -2.47 -6.18
CA PHE A 123 0.66 -3.77 -6.65
C PHE A 123 -0.52 -4.63 -7.10
N ILE A 124 -0.34 -5.41 -8.17
CA ILE A 124 -1.30 -6.46 -8.55
C ILE A 124 -0.90 -7.75 -7.84
N ILE A 125 -1.79 -8.35 -7.06
CA ILE A 125 -1.60 -9.65 -6.39
C ILE A 125 -2.73 -10.61 -6.76
N ASP A 126 -2.51 -11.91 -6.55
CA ASP A 126 -3.46 -13.00 -6.81
C ASP A 126 -3.83 -13.78 -5.54
N PHE A 127 -3.51 -13.21 -4.38
CA PHE A 127 -3.83 -13.74 -3.06
C PHE A 127 -4.42 -12.64 -2.17
N LEU A 128 -5.12 -13.03 -1.11
CA LEU A 128 -5.54 -12.13 -0.04
C LEU A 128 -5.08 -12.69 1.29
N THR A 129 -4.59 -11.82 2.18
CA THR A 129 -4.13 -12.22 3.50
C THR A 129 -4.69 -11.31 4.61
N ASP A 130 -4.44 -11.68 5.86
CA ASP A 130 -4.86 -10.85 7.01
C ASP A 130 -3.86 -9.77 7.37
N GLU A 131 -2.60 -10.02 7.05
CA GLU A 131 -1.45 -9.20 7.39
C GLU A 131 -1.51 -7.82 6.72
N ALA A 132 -0.99 -6.82 7.43
CA ALA A 132 -0.87 -5.48 6.90
C ALA A 132 0.11 -5.47 5.71
N HIS A 133 -0.29 -4.78 4.65
CA HIS A 133 0.54 -4.61 3.46
C HIS A 133 1.25 -3.26 3.54
N ARG A 134 2.54 -3.25 3.23
CA ARG A 134 3.35 -2.02 3.15
C ARG A 134 4.25 -2.07 1.93
N ILE A 135 4.41 -0.94 1.26
CA ILE A 135 5.37 -0.83 0.18
C ILE A 135 6.58 -0.06 0.70
N PHE A 136 7.78 -0.54 0.37
CA PHE A 136 9.03 0.15 0.67
C PHE A 136 9.81 0.39 -0.62
N GLU A 137 10.34 1.58 -0.77
CA GLU A 137 11.41 1.84 -1.72
C GLU A 137 12.74 1.37 -1.13
N VAL A 138 13.46 0.52 -1.85
CA VAL A 138 14.71 -0.09 -1.40
C VAL A 138 15.88 0.86 -1.63
N SER A 139 16.76 0.95 -0.64
CA SER A 139 17.99 1.74 -0.69
C SER A 139 19.21 0.83 -0.73
N GLY A 140 20.06 1.02 -1.74
CA GLY A 140 21.32 0.30 -1.95
C GLY A 140 21.17 -1.08 -2.60
N ASP A 141 22.29 -1.61 -3.08
CA ASP A 141 22.34 -2.78 -3.97
C ASP A 141 22.73 -4.08 -3.26
N SER A 142 22.63 -4.12 -1.94
CA SER A 142 22.99 -5.31 -1.14
C SER A 142 22.18 -6.57 -1.47
N MET A 143 21.02 -6.40 -2.10
CA MET A 143 20.15 -7.48 -2.55
C MET A 143 20.15 -7.62 -4.08
N ASP A 144 21.08 -6.98 -4.77
CA ASP A 144 21.25 -7.07 -6.23
C ASP A 144 22.41 -7.97 -6.61
N ASP A 145 22.11 -9.19 -6.99
CA ASP A 145 23.06 -10.15 -7.56
C ASP A 145 22.92 -10.28 -9.09
N GLY A 146 22.14 -9.39 -9.72
CA GLY A 146 21.83 -9.43 -11.15
C GLY A 146 20.90 -10.57 -11.58
N THR A 147 20.37 -11.38 -10.65
CA THR A 147 19.45 -12.48 -10.97
C THR A 147 18.00 -12.02 -11.08
N SER A 148 17.10 -12.93 -11.46
CA SER A 148 15.66 -12.66 -11.40
C SER A 148 15.15 -12.43 -9.98
N GLU A 149 15.88 -12.88 -8.95
CA GLU A 149 15.53 -12.70 -7.53
C GLU A 149 16.09 -11.40 -6.94
N ALA A 150 17.01 -10.73 -7.64
CA ALA A 150 17.60 -9.45 -7.25
C ALA A 150 16.57 -8.38 -6.88
N ILE A 151 16.87 -7.61 -5.84
CA ILE A 151 16.12 -6.42 -5.42
C ILE A 151 17.10 -5.25 -5.47
N PRO A 152 17.20 -4.56 -6.62
CA PRO A 152 18.15 -3.47 -6.80
C PRO A 152 17.72 -2.21 -6.05
N ASN A 153 18.67 -1.29 -5.91
CA ASN A 153 18.41 0.05 -5.42
C ASN A 153 17.26 0.71 -6.21
N LYS A 154 16.41 1.47 -5.51
CA LYS A 154 15.19 2.11 -6.05
C LYS A 154 14.06 1.16 -6.47
N ALA A 155 14.21 -0.15 -6.31
CA ALA A 155 13.09 -1.07 -6.45
C ALA A 155 12.02 -0.80 -5.38
N TYR A 156 10.76 -1.00 -5.74
CA TYR A 156 9.64 -1.00 -4.80
C TYR A 156 9.29 -2.43 -4.43
N VAL A 157 9.15 -2.72 -3.15
CA VAL A 157 8.77 -4.05 -2.67
C VAL A 157 7.49 -4.00 -1.86
N LEU A 158 6.58 -4.94 -2.14
CA LEU A 158 5.39 -5.19 -1.33
C LEU A 158 5.76 -6.17 -0.22
N GLY A 159 5.63 -5.72 1.03
CA GLY A 159 5.86 -6.48 2.23
C GLY A 159 4.57 -6.82 2.98
N LEU A 160 4.47 -8.05 3.49
CA LEU A 160 3.43 -8.48 4.44
C LEU A 160 3.99 -8.45 5.86
N GLU A 161 3.34 -7.71 6.75
CA GLU A 161 3.78 -7.60 8.15
C GLU A 161 3.67 -8.95 8.85
N ILE A 162 4.75 -9.38 9.50
CA ILE A 162 4.76 -10.55 10.37
C ILE A 162 5.21 -10.16 11.78
N LYS A 163 4.71 -10.89 12.77
CA LYS A 163 5.21 -10.79 14.14
C LYS A 163 6.66 -11.26 14.16
N LYS A 164 7.58 -10.45 14.69
CA LYS A 164 9.00 -10.80 14.78
C LYS A 164 9.25 -12.03 15.64
N GLU A 165 8.39 -12.29 16.61
CA GLU A 165 8.40 -13.50 17.45
C GLU A 165 8.14 -14.78 16.64
N SER A 166 7.51 -14.68 15.46
CA SER A 166 7.36 -15.83 14.57
C SER A 166 8.70 -16.32 14.02
N LEU A 167 9.69 -15.43 13.88
CA LEU A 167 11.04 -15.76 13.41
C LEU A 167 11.88 -16.51 14.47
N THR A 168 11.49 -16.48 15.75
CA THR A 168 12.21 -17.23 16.78
C THR A 168 11.83 -18.71 16.79
N ARG A 169 10.76 -19.08 16.09
CA ARG A 169 10.31 -20.47 15.93
C ARG A 169 11.11 -21.10 14.80
N ASN A 170 11.62 -22.31 15.03
CA ASN A 170 12.36 -23.04 13.99
C ASN A 170 11.37 -23.56 12.95
N ASN A 171 10.97 -22.70 12.01
CA ASN A 171 10.13 -23.05 10.88
C ASN A 171 10.89 -22.70 9.61
N GLU A 172 11.29 -23.73 8.86
CA GLU A 172 12.07 -23.60 7.62
C GLU A 172 11.40 -22.70 6.58
N THR A 173 10.08 -22.53 6.64
CA THR A 173 9.32 -21.69 5.70
C THR A 173 9.66 -20.19 5.79
N TYR A 174 10.33 -19.73 6.84
CA TYR A 174 10.73 -18.31 6.95
C TYR A 174 12.10 -18.00 6.34
N TRP A 175 12.92 -19.00 6.06
CA TRP A 175 14.31 -18.81 5.66
C TRP A 175 14.46 -18.74 4.14
N LYS A 176 15.59 -18.17 3.70
CA LYS A 176 15.95 -17.96 2.29
C LYS A 176 14.93 -17.11 1.52
N GLN A 177 14.30 -16.17 2.22
CA GLN A 177 13.34 -15.23 1.66
C GLN A 177 13.75 -13.79 1.98
N PRO A 178 13.44 -12.82 1.10
CA PRO A 178 13.71 -11.42 1.35
C PRO A 178 12.71 -10.82 2.35
N TYR A 179 13.23 -9.98 3.23
CA TYR A 179 12.47 -9.23 4.23
C TYR A 179 12.88 -7.76 4.21
N ILE A 180 11.92 -6.89 4.50
CA ILE A 180 12.19 -5.54 4.99
C ILE A 180 12.20 -5.58 6.52
N LEU A 181 13.30 -5.12 7.11
CA LEU A 181 13.50 -5.01 8.54
C LEU A 181 13.53 -3.52 8.89
N VAL A 182 12.53 -3.08 9.64
CA VAL A 182 12.48 -1.73 10.18
C VAL A 182 13.18 -1.77 11.53
N CYS A 183 14.38 -1.24 11.59
CA CYS A 183 15.20 -1.17 12.81
C CYS A 183 15.02 0.19 13.49
N SER A 184 15.54 0.33 14.70
CA SER A 184 15.49 1.60 15.46
C SER A 184 16.23 2.76 14.81
N ASP A 185 17.16 2.49 13.89
CA ASP A 185 18.05 3.47 13.24
C ASP A 185 17.95 3.47 11.71
N ARG A 186 17.59 2.34 11.09
CA ARG A 186 17.56 2.14 9.64
C ARG A 186 16.45 1.19 9.17
N ILE A 187 16.12 1.27 7.89
CA ILE A 187 15.29 0.27 7.19
C ILE A 187 16.17 -0.44 6.18
N ILE A 188 16.19 -1.78 6.22
CA ILE A 188 17.06 -2.60 5.36
C ILE A 188 16.26 -3.70 4.68
N CYS A 189 16.68 -4.06 3.46
CA CYS A 189 16.24 -5.26 2.77
C CYS A 189 17.32 -6.33 2.87
N LYS A 190 16.99 -7.51 3.40
CA LYS A 190 17.93 -8.64 3.59
C LYS A 190 17.23 -9.97 3.37
N GLN A 191 17.99 -10.98 2.98
CA GLN A 191 17.53 -12.36 3.10
C GLN A 191 17.77 -12.84 4.53
N LEU A 192 16.78 -13.50 5.14
CA LEU A 192 16.99 -14.15 6.45
C LEU A 192 17.36 -15.62 6.26
N THR A 193 18.43 -16.06 6.91
CA THR A 193 18.93 -17.45 6.82
C THR A 193 18.71 -18.25 8.10
N GLY A 194 18.41 -17.59 9.21
CA GLY A 194 18.10 -18.24 10.48
C GLY A 194 17.95 -17.26 11.64
N PHE A 195 17.87 -17.82 12.85
CA PHE A 195 17.83 -17.09 14.11
C PHE A 195 18.77 -17.74 15.13
N ASP A 196 19.73 -16.97 15.64
CA ASP A 196 20.59 -17.38 16.74
C ASP A 196 19.83 -17.19 18.08
N ARG A 197 19.58 -18.30 18.77
CA ARG A 197 18.88 -18.32 20.05
C ARG A 197 19.73 -17.85 21.22
N VAL A 198 21.05 -17.99 21.13
CA VAL A 198 22.01 -17.60 22.18
C VAL A 198 22.10 -16.08 22.22
N HIS A 199 22.38 -15.46 21.08
CA HIS A 199 22.50 -14.01 20.96
C HIS A 199 21.17 -13.29 20.72
N LYS A 200 20.09 -14.04 20.44
CA LYS A 200 18.76 -13.52 20.08
C LYS A 200 18.80 -12.62 18.84
N SER A 201 19.53 -13.07 17.84
CA SER A 201 19.80 -12.30 16.61
C SER A 201 19.29 -13.01 15.37
N LEU A 202 18.79 -12.23 14.41
CA LEU A 202 18.50 -12.70 13.05
C LEU A 202 19.80 -12.82 12.25
N LEU A 203 19.94 -13.91 11.50
CA LEU A 203 21.04 -14.09 10.57
C LEU A 203 20.66 -13.46 9.23
N CYS A 204 21.31 -12.34 8.89
CA CYS A 204 21.02 -11.56 7.69
C CYS A 204 22.07 -11.84 6.60
N HIS A 205 21.57 -12.22 5.43
CA HIS A 205 22.35 -12.50 4.24
C HIS A 205 22.11 -11.45 3.15
N ASN A 206 23.19 -11.07 2.46
CA ASN A 206 23.15 -10.22 1.26
C ASN A 206 23.26 -11.09 0.02
N LEU A 207 22.39 -10.88 -0.98
CA LEU A 207 22.52 -11.57 -2.26
C LEU A 207 23.73 -11.08 -3.04
N ASN A 208 24.02 -9.78 -2.96
CA ASN A 208 25.17 -9.19 -3.61
C ASN A 208 26.45 -9.60 -2.89
N THR A 209 27.35 -10.31 -3.58
CA THR A 209 28.59 -10.87 -3.03
C THR A 209 29.78 -9.89 -3.08
N SER A 210 29.54 -8.62 -3.40
CA SER A 210 30.62 -7.61 -3.43
C SER A 210 31.18 -7.40 -2.01
N PRO A 211 32.51 -7.14 -1.85
CA PRO A 211 33.17 -7.17 -0.53
C PRO A 211 32.59 -6.24 0.54
N GLU A 212 31.91 -5.18 0.13
CA GLU A 212 31.21 -4.21 0.99
C GLU A 212 29.92 -4.76 1.62
N PHE A 213 29.36 -5.85 1.09
CA PHE A 213 28.14 -6.48 1.57
C PHE A 213 28.45 -7.78 2.30
N GLN A 214 28.74 -7.66 3.59
CA GLN A 214 29.00 -8.82 4.45
C GLN A 214 27.74 -9.22 5.20
N ASP A 215 27.55 -10.52 5.33
CA ASP A 215 26.53 -11.09 6.20
C ASP A 215 26.78 -10.68 7.66
N PHE A 216 25.70 -10.52 8.40
CA PHE A 216 25.78 -10.04 9.78
C PHE A 216 24.62 -10.57 10.62
N GLU A 217 24.80 -10.45 11.93
CA GLU A 217 23.75 -10.72 12.90
C GLU A 217 23.04 -9.43 13.29
N LEU A 218 21.71 -9.47 13.32
CA LEU A 218 20.87 -8.34 13.73
C LEU A 218 20.12 -8.69 15.02
N PRO A 219 20.41 -8.02 16.15
CA PRO A 219 19.66 -8.22 17.39
C PRO A 219 18.15 -7.99 17.19
N LEU A 220 17.32 -8.92 17.69
CA LEU A 220 15.86 -8.87 17.48
C LEU A 220 15.16 -7.71 18.23
N ASP A 221 15.82 -7.16 19.26
CA ASP A 221 15.37 -6.00 20.02
C ASP A 221 15.53 -4.69 19.24
N GLU A 222 16.53 -4.59 18.36
CA GLU A 222 16.70 -3.46 17.43
C GLU A 222 15.62 -3.44 16.34
N VAL A 223 14.93 -4.55 16.10
CA VAL A 223 13.88 -4.68 15.08
C VAL A 223 12.53 -4.22 15.62
N LEU A 224 12.01 -3.12 15.06
CA LEU A 224 10.70 -2.57 15.37
C LEU A 224 9.56 -3.30 14.63
N GLN A 225 9.73 -3.54 13.32
CA GLN A 225 8.76 -4.25 12.49
C GLN A 225 9.46 -5.13 11.45
N VAL A 226 8.78 -6.19 11.01
CA VAL A 226 9.26 -7.13 10.00
C VAL A 226 8.20 -7.27 8.92
N PHE A 227 8.62 -7.16 7.66
CA PHE A 227 7.76 -7.41 6.51
C PHE A 227 8.40 -8.44 5.59
N LYS A 228 7.69 -9.55 5.35
CA LYS A 228 8.08 -10.54 4.34
C LYS A 228 7.81 -9.97 2.95
N VAL A 229 8.83 -9.90 2.10
CA VAL A 229 8.66 -9.42 0.73
C VAL A 229 7.96 -10.51 -0.08
N VAL A 230 6.85 -10.13 -0.72
CA VAL A 230 6.02 -11.04 -1.54
C VAL A 230 5.99 -10.66 -3.01
N LYS A 231 6.34 -9.42 -3.33
CA LYS A 231 6.42 -8.94 -4.71
C LYS A 231 7.37 -7.75 -4.81
N LYS A 232 7.98 -7.56 -5.98
CA LYS A 232 8.81 -6.39 -6.31
C LYS A 232 8.40 -5.78 -7.64
N GLN A 233 8.68 -4.50 -7.80
CA GLN A 233 8.55 -3.74 -9.04
C GLN A 233 9.83 -2.93 -9.22
N LEU A 234 10.39 -2.99 -10.42
CA LEU A 234 11.60 -2.27 -10.83
C LEU A 234 11.22 -0.99 -11.58
#